data_AF-A0A925BBR6-F1
#
_entry.id   AF-A0A925BBR6-F1
#
_cell.length_a   1.000
_cell.length_b   1.000
_cell.length_c   1.000
_cell.angle_alpha   90.00
_cell.angle_beta   90.00
_cell.angle_gamma   90.00
#
_symmetry.space_group_name_H-M   'P 1'
#
loop_
_entity.id
_entity.type
_entity.pdbx_description
1 polymer ?
#
loop_
_entity_poly.entity_id
_entity_poly.type
_entity_poly.pdbx_seq_one_letter_code
_entity_poly.pdbx_strand_id
1 'polypeptide(L)'
;MKLSDVFADYLQYLTVEKGCTKRTVQCYSSWSNHFQKWLVENGNESPTLADFNTLTLKRYLYHISKRGIRPRTVRAAFYPLKGLGVYLKGLNAIETDPCQPITLPKLDAARREMVSDA
;
A
#
# COMPACT_ATOMS: atom_id res chain seq x y z
N MET A 1 5.63 3.09 18.46
CA MET A 1 6.25 3.49 17.17
C MET A 1 5.14 4.03 16.27
N LYS A 2 5.27 5.26 15.77
CA LYS A 2 4.26 5.85 14.88
C LYS A 2 4.37 5.20 13.50
N LEU A 3 3.23 5.06 12.83
CA LEU A 3 3.20 4.47 11.50
C LEU A 3 3.92 5.34 10.45
N SER A 4 3.92 6.66 10.64
CA SER A 4 4.67 7.60 9.80
C SER A 4 6.16 7.34 9.80
N ASP A 5 6.72 7.06 10.99
CA ASP A 5 8.15 6.84 11.17
C ASP A 5 8.54 5.52 10.49
N VAL A 6 7.72 4.48 10.66
CA VAL A 6 7.87 3.19 9.97
C VAL A 6 7.90 3.34 8.44
N PHE A 7 7.00 4.17 7.88
CA PHE A 7 7.01 4.43 6.45
C PHE A 7 8.25 5.21 6.00
N ALA A 8 8.73 6.16 6.81
CA ALA A 8 9.95 6.90 6.50
C ALA A 8 11.17 5.97 6.45
N ASP A 9 11.33 5.10 7.45
CA ASP A 9 12.39 4.10 7.51
C ASP A 9 12.33 3.16 6.30
N TYR A 10 11.13 2.71 5.93
CA TYR A 10 10.93 1.86 4.77
C TYR A 10 11.28 2.55 3.45
N LEU A 11 10.93 3.82 3.27
CA LEU A 11 11.29 4.59 2.06
C LEU A 11 12.80 4.83 1.98
N GLN A 12 13.47 5.02 3.12
CA GLN A 12 14.92 5.11 3.19
C GLN A 12 15.57 3.78 2.81
N TYR A 13 15.09 2.67 3.36
CA TYR A 13 15.49 1.31 2.98
C TYR A 13 15.36 1.07 1.47
N LEU A 14 14.22 1.46 0.87
CA LEU A 14 14.01 1.32 -0.57
C LEU A 14 15.04 2.10 -1.40
N THR A 15 15.44 3.27 -0.91
CA THR A 15 16.36 4.17 -1.60
C THR A 15 17.81 3.70 -1.46
N VAL A 16 18.23 3.40 -0.24
CA VAL A 16 19.63 3.13 0.10
C VAL A 16 19.99 1.66 -0.14
N GLU A 17 19.18 0.74 0.37
CA GLU A 17 19.51 -0.69 0.37
C GLU A 17 18.97 -1.41 -0.86
N LYS A 18 17.77 -1.06 -1.31
CA LYS A 18 17.17 -1.68 -2.52
C LYS A 18 17.51 -0.95 -3.82
N GLY A 19 18.10 0.25 -3.76
CA GLY A 19 18.46 1.03 -4.95
C GLY A 19 17.27 1.34 -5.85
N CYS A 20 16.06 1.48 -5.30
CA CYS A 20 14.86 1.75 -6.09
C CYS A 20 14.96 3.12 -6.77
N THR A 21 14.42 3.22 -7.99
CA THR A 21 14.42 4.48 -8.72
C THR A 21 13.62 5.54 -7.98
N LYS A 22 14.01 6.83 -8.14
CA LYS A 22 13.29 7.97 -7.54
C LYS A 22 11.79 7.93 -7.79
N ARG A 23 11.39 7.54 -9.01
CA ARG A 23 9.97 7.42 -9.39
C ARG A 23 9.23 6.34 -8.61
N THR A 24 9.89 5.21 -8.32
CA THR A 24 9.30 4.13 -7.52
C THR A 24 9.12 4.59 -6.08
N VAL A 25 10.14 5.21 -5.49
CA VAL A 25 10.09 5.75 -4.12
C VAL A 25 9.00 6.83 -3.99
N GLN A 26 8.90 7.74 -4.96
CA GLN A 26 7.82 8.74 -5.01
C GLN A 26 6.43 8.10 -5.06
N CYS A 27 6.24 7.11 -5.95
CA CYS A 27 4.98 6.38 -6.05
C CYS A 27 4.60 5.72 -4.71
N TYR A 28 5.57 5.06 -4.07
CA TYR A 28 5.36 4.38 -2.79
C TYR A 28 5.05 5.39 -1.69
N SER A 29 5.79 6.50 -1.62
CA SER A 29 5.52 7.59 -0.69
C SER A 29 4.11 8.15 -0.82
N SER A 30 3.66 8.44 -2.06
CA SER A 30 2.30 8.92 -2.31
C SER A 30 1.23 7.94 -1.82
N TRP A 31 1.38 6.65 -2.14
CA TRP A 31 0.41 5.63 -1.72
C TRP A 31 0.41 5.39 -0.21
N SER A 32 1.58 5.40 0.43
CA SER A 32 1.68 5.33 1.90
C SER A 32 1.01 6.53 2.57
N ASN A 33 1.14 7.73 2.00
CA ASN A 33 0.45 8.92 2.51
C ASN A 33 -1.07 8.81 2.33
N HIS A 34 -1.55 8.26 1.21
CA HIS A 34 -2.98 7.99 1.01
C HIS A 34 -3.54 7.02 2.06
N PHE A 35 -2.79 5.97 2.40
CA PHE A 35 -3.20 5.02 3.44
C PHE A 35 -3.24 5.68 4.83
N GLN A 36 -2.20 6.40 5.21
CA GLN A 36 -2.14 7.11 6.51
C GLN A 36 -3.26 8.15 6.64
N LYS A 37 -3.50 8.93 5.59
CA LYS A 37 -4.60 9.90 5.55
C LYS A 37 -5.96 9.20 5.73
N TRP A 38 -6.17 8.08 5.04
CA TRP A 38 -7.39 7.31 5.20
C TRP A 38 -7.58 6.78 6.62
N LEU A 39 -6.51 6.36 7.32
CA LEU A 39 -6.61 5.96 8.73
C LEU A 39 -7.11 7.09 9.63
N VAL A 40 -6.54 8.28 9.48
CA VAL A 40 -6.94 9.48 10.23
C VAL A 40 -8.41 9.83 9.96
N GLU A 41 -8.81 9.84 8.70
CA GLU A 41 -10.20 10.11 8.29
C GLU A 41 -11.20 9.05 8.79
N ASN A 42 -10.74 7.86 9.17
CA ASN A 42 -11.58 6.75 9.64
C ASN A 42 -11.47 6.49 11.15
N GLY A 43 -11.10 7.52 11.91
CA GLY A 43 -11.14 7.52 13.38
C GLY A 43 -9.85 7.11 14.07
N ASN A 44 -8.74 7.01 13.34
CA ASN A 44 -7.43 6.77 13.93
C ASN A 44 -6.55 8.02 13.83
N GLU A 45 -6.73 8.93 14.79
CA GLU A 45 -6.07 10.23 14.83
C GLU A 45 -4.54 10.16 14.94
N SER A 46 -3.99 9.06 15.44
CA SER A 46 -2.54 8.86 15.61
C SER A 46 -2.14 7.43 15.27
N PRO A 47 -2.05 7.08 13.97
CA PRO A 47 -1.77 5.73 13.55
C PRO A 47 -0.41 5.21 14.05
N THR A 48 -0.44 4.02 14.61
CA THR A 48 0.73 3.29 15.12
C THR A 48 1.02 2.06 14.27
N LEU A 49 2.14 1.40 14.54
CA LEU A 49 2.46 0.13 13.89
C LEU A 49 1.37 -0.95 14.13
N ALA A 50 0.67 -0.94 15.26
CA ALA A 50 -0.39 -1.91 15.56
C ALA A 50 -1.60 -1.79 14.60
N ASP A 51 -1.78 -0.61 14.02
CA ASP A 51 -2.85 -0.34 13.05
C ASP A 51 -2.55 -0.93 11.67
N PHE A 52 -1.28 -1.26 11.40
CA PHE A 52 -0.86 -2.01 10.23
C PHE A 52 -1.16 -3.51 10.43
N ASN A 53 -2.45 -3.85 10.41
CA ASN A 53 -2.94 -5.22 10.59
C ASN A 53 -3.90 -5.64 9.46
N THR A 54 -4.17 -6.94 9.37
CA THR A 54 -4.99 -7.54 8.29
C THR A 54 -6.39 -6.91 8.18
N LEU A 55 -7.04 -6.61 9.32
CA LEU A 55 -8.39 -6.04 9.33
C LEU A 55 -8.38 -4.63 8.74
N THR A 56 -7.45 -3.79 9.19
CA THR A 56 -7.28 -2.42 8.68
C THR A 56 -6.98 -2.41 7.18
N LEU A 57 -6.08 -3.29 6.73
CA LEU A 57 -5.72 -3.38 5.33
C LEU A 57 -6.90 -3.87 4.47
N LYS A 58 -7.70 -4.84 4.94
CA LYS A 58 -8.93 -5.25 4.23
C LYS A 58 -9.95 -4.11 4.12
N ARG A 59 -10.12 -3.32 5.19
CA ARG A 59 -10.99 -2.13 5.16
C ARG A 59 -10.48 -1.09 4.16
N TYR A 60 -9.17 -0.86 4.11
CA TYR A 60 -8.57 0.03 3.12
C TYR A 60 -8.77 -0.47 1.68
N LEU A 61 -8.53 -1.76 1.43
CA LEU A 61 -8.77 -2.39 0.13
C LEU A 61 -10.22 -2.20 -0.33
N TYR A 62 -11.17 -2.42 0.57
CA TYR A 62 -12.59 -2.22 0.29
C TYR A 62 -12.90 -0.75 -0.04
N HIS A 63 -12.37 0.19 0.75
CA HIS A 63 -12.53 1.63 0.52
C HIS A 63 -12.03 2.02 -0.87
N ILE A 64 -10.80 1.65 -1.24
CA ILE A 64 -10.24 2.04 -2.55
C ILE A 64 -10.96 1.32 -3.70
N SER A 65 -11.38 0.07 -3.51
CA SER A 65 -12.09 -0.69 -4.54
C SER A 65 -13.49 -0.13 -4.82
N LYS A 66 -14.16 0.44 -3.81
CA LYS A 66 -15.48 1.07 -3.97
C LYS A 66 -15.45 2.39 -4.73
N ARG A 67 -14.29 2.99 -4.96
CA ARG A 67 -14.15 4.29 -5.66
C ARG A 67 -14.18 4.18 -7.18
N GLY A 68 -14.47 3.00 -7.75
CA GLY A 68 -14.52 2.79 -9.20
C GLY A 68 -13.16 2.93 -9.90
N ILE A 69 -12.06 2.91 -9.15
CA ILE A 69 -10.71 2.98 -9.73
C ILE A 69 -10.35 1.64 -10.39
N ARG A 70 -9.54 1.69 -11.46
CA ARG A 70 -9.13 0.49 -12.20
C ARG A 70 -8.38 -0.50 -11.28
N PRO A 71 -8.52 -1.82 -11.49
CA PRO A 71 -7.78 -2.84 -10.72
C PRO A 71 -6.28 -2.60 -10.65
N ARG A 72 -5.67 -2.11 -11.75
CA ARG A 72 -4.25 -1.71 -11.78
C ARG A 72 -3.90 -0.67 -10.70
N THR A 73 -4.77 0.32 -10.48
CA THR A 73 -4.57 1.37 -9.47
C THR A 73 -4.70 0.81 -8.06
N VAL A 74 -5.69 -0.07 -7.82
CA VAL A 74 -5.84 -0.78 -6.54
C VAL A 74 -4.57 -1.56 -6.19
N ARG A 75 -3.98 -2.26 -7.18
CA ARG A 75 -2.73 -2.99 -6.97
C ARG A 75 -1.55 -2.06 -6.70
N ALA A 76 -1.45 -0.94 -7.44
CA ALA A 76 -0.41 0.06 -7.20
C ALA A 76 -0.45 0.62 -5.77
N ALA A 77 -1.64 0.87 -5.23
CA ALA A 77 -1.83 1.30 -3.85
C ALA A 77 -1.34 0.27 -2.81
N PHE A 78 -1.45 -1.03 -3.13
CA PHE A 78 -1.09 -2.11 -2.21
C PHE A 78 0.35 -2.60 -2.33
N TYR A 79 1.07 -2.31 -3.41
CA TYR A 79 2.48 -2.69 -3.54
C TYR A 79 3.38 -2.14 -2.41
N PRO A 80 3.34 -0.84 -2.04
CA PRO A 80 4.12 -0.36 -0.90
C PRO A 80 3.72 -1.03 0.41
N LEU A 81 2.44 -1.32 0.63
CA LEU A 81 1.96 -1.98 1.85
C LEU A 81 2.48 -3.43 1.93
N LYS A 82 2.44 -4.17 0.82
CA LYS A 82 3.02 -5.52 0.73
C LYS A 82 4.52 -5.51 0.99
N GLY A 83 5.23 -4.57 0.37
CA GLY A 83 6.67 -4.43 0.56
C GLY A 83 7.03 -4.04 2.00
N LEU A 84 6.23 -3.19 2.64
CA LEU A 84 6.39 -2.83 4.05
C LEU A 84 6.22 -4.05 4.97
N GLY A 85 5.21 -4.89 4.74
CA GLY A 85 4.99 -6.10 5.54
C GLY A 85 6.17 -7.07 5.48
N VAL A 86 6.74 -7.26 4.29
CA VAL A 86 7.96 -8.07 4.10
C VAL A 86 9.17 -7.43 4.79
N TYR A 87 9.34 -6.11 4.67
CA TYR A 87 10.43 -5.37 5.32
C TYR A 87 10.37 -5.49 6.85
N LEU A 88 9.20 -5.23 7.45
CA LEU A 88 8.99 -5.31 8.90
C LEU A 88 9.20 -6.72 9.45
N LYS A 89 8.76 -7.74 8.69
CA LYS A 89 9.03 -9.14 9.04
C LYS A 89 10.53 -9.45 8.99
N GLY A 90 11.24 -8.94 7.99
CA GLY A 90 12.71 -9.09 7.88
C GLY A 90 13.48 -8.44 9.03
N LEU A 91 12.92 -7.39 9.63
CA LEU A 91 13.46 -6.74 10.83
C LEU A 91 13.01 -7.38 12.15
N ASN A 92 12.19 -8.44 12.12
CA ASN A 92 11.51 -9.01 13.29
C ASN A 92 10.66 -7.99 14.08
N ALA A 93 10.21 -6.91 13.42
CA ALA A 93 9.33 -5.92 14.03
C ALA A 93 7.87 -6.41 14.11
N ILE A 94 7.52 -7.39 13.28
CA ILE A 94 6.24 -8.12 13.29
C ILE A 94 6.54 -9.61 13.07
N GLU A 95 5.72 -10.48 13.67
CA GLU A 95 5.87 -11.94 13.51
C GLU A 95 5.37 -12.42 12.13
N THR A 96 4.25 -11.85 11.68
CA THR A 96 3.56 -12.28 10.46
C THR A 96 3.25 -11.07 9.58
N ASP A 97 3.41 -11.21 8.26
CA ASP A 97 3.04 -10.19 7.29
C ASP A 97 1.50 -10.06 7.20
N PRO A 98 0.89 -8.94 7.62
CA PRO A 98 -0.55 -8.74 7.60
C PRO A 98 -1.10 -8.59 6.16
N CYS A 99 -0.24 -8.38 5.17
CA CYS A 99 -0.63 -8.34 3.77
C CYS A 99 -0.73 -9.74 3.12
N GLN A 100 -0.16 -10.78 3.74
CA GLN A 100 -0.15 -12.14 3.20
C GLN A 100 -1.57 -12.69 2.89
N PRO A 101 -2.57 -12.57 3.78
CA PRO A 101 -3.93 -13.06 3.49
C PRO A 101 -4.73 -12.16 2.53
N ILE A 102 -4.15 -11.08 2.00
CA ILE A 102 -4.86 -10.10 1.18
C ILE A 102 -4.76 -10.45 -0.30
N THR A 103 -5.92 -10.81 -0.86
CA THR A 103 -6.09 -11.04 -2.30
C THR A 103 -6.44 -9.73 -3.00
N LEU A 104 -5.60 -9.31 -3.93
CA LEU A 104 -5.82 -8.11 -4.75
C LEU A 104 -6.68 -8.45 -5.97
N PRO A 105 -7.50 -7.50 -6.47
CA PRO A 105 -8.36 -7.73 -7.64
C PRO A 105 -7.54 -8.15 -8.85
N LYS A 106 -8.05 -9.11 -9.64
CA LYS A 106 -7.42 -9.53 -10.89
C LYS A 106 -7.22 -8.31 -11.80
N LEU A 107 -6.11 -8.28 -12.52
CA LEU A 107 -5.89 -7.23 -13.51
C LEU A 107 -7.01 -7.30 -14.55
N ASP A 108 -7.57 -6.14 -14.85
CA ASP A 108 -8.42 -5.95 -16.01
C ASP A 108 -7.62 -6.32 -17.26
N ALA A 109 -8.25 -7.04 -18.18
CA ALA A 109 -7.68 -7.24 -19.51
C ALA A 109 -7.35 -5.86 -20.09
N ALA A 110 -6.18 -5.71 -20.69
CA ALA A 110 -5.78 -4.47 -21.35
C ALA A 110 -6.57 -4.29 -22.66
N ARG A 111 -7.91 -4.31 -22.62
CA ARG A 111 -8.73 -3.86 -23.74
C ARG A 111 -8.53 -2.35 -23.84
N ARG A 112 -7.75 -1.95 -24.84
CA ARG A 112 -7.86 -0.62 -25.41
C ARG A 112 -9.02 -0.74 -26.39
N GLU A 113 -10.20 -0.23 -26.01
CA GLU A 113 -11.25 0.00 -27.01
C GLU A 113 -10.68 1.02 -27.99
N MET A 114 -10.55 0.64 -29.26
CA MET A 114 -10.09 1.55 -30.29
C MET A 114 -11.30 2.37 -30.75
N VAL A 115 -11.04 3.61 -31.20
CA VAL A 115 -12.09 4.51 -31.73
C VAL A 115 -12.83 3.89 -32.93
N SER A 116 -12.27 2.85 -33.55
CA SER A 116 -12.88 2.08 -34.65
C SER A 116 -14.00 1.11 -34.23
N ASP A 117 -14.22 0.91 -32.92
CA ASP A 117 -15.18 -0.08 -32.42
C ASP A 117 -16.58 0.54 -32.13
N ALA A 118 -16.84 1.78 -32.57
CA ALA A 118 -18.07 2.54 -32.35
C ALA A 118 -18.81 2.87 -33.66
#